data_AF-A0A9X8VJJ5-F1
#
_entry.id   AF-A0A9X8VJJ5-F1
#
_cell.length_a   1.000
_cell.length_b   1.000
_cell.length_c   1.000
_cell.angle_alpha   90.00
_cell.angle_beta   90.00
_cell.angle_gamma   90.00
#
_symmetry.space_group_name_H-M   'P 1'
#
loop_
_entity.id
_entity.type
_entity.pdbx_description
1 polymer ?
#
loop_
_entity_poly.entity_id
_entity_poly.type
_entity_poly.pdbx_seq_one_letter_code
_entity_poly.pdbx_strand_id
1 'polypeptide(L)' 'MSTFNTPIDWATSSAERQTELLMRPAIAASDSITRTVSEILDNVKANGDRALRDYSARFDKAEVSALRVSAEQIA' A
#
# COMPACT_ATOMS: atom_id res chain seq x y z
N MET A 1 -26.17 0.95 12.96
CA MET A 1 -24.71 1.11 12.83
C MET A 1 -24.16 1.44 14.21
N SER A 2 -23.36 0.57 14.82
CA SER A 2 -22.77 0.84 16.12
C SER A 2 -21.68 1.90 15.98
N THR A 3 -21.73 2.93 16.82
CA THR A 3 -20.71 3.98 16.93
C THR A 3 -19.36 3.35 17.27
N PHE A 4 -18.28 3.87 16.70
CA PHE A 4 -16.91 3.32 16.74
C PHE A 4 -16.32 3.10 18.16
N ASN A 5 -16.99 3.55 19.22
CA ASN A 5 -16.47 3.61 20.59
C ASN A 5 -17.41 3.04 21.67
N THR A 6 -18.43 2.25 21.31
CA THR A 6 -19.28 1.57 22.31
C THR A 6 -18.69 0.20 22.66
N PRO A 7 -18.40 -0.12 23.94
CA PRO A 7 -17.96 -1.44 24.34
C PRO A 7 -18.94 -2.52 23.88
N ILE A 8 -18.42 -3.62 23.34
CA ILE A 8 -19.20 -4.76 22.87
C ILE A 8 -19.08 -5.88 23.89
N ASP A 9 -20.22 -6.37 24.38
CA ASP A 9 -20.26 -7.61 25.14
C ASP A 9 -20.28 -8.81 24.17
N TRP A 10 -19.14 -9.48 24.09
CA TRP A 10 -18.92 -10.59 23.17
C TRP A 10 -19.76 -11.83 23.51
N ALA A 11 -19.95 -12.12 24.80
CA ALA A 11 -20.59 -13.34 25.27
C ALA A 11 -22.10 -13.37 24.97
N THR A 12 -22.72 -12.20 24.84
CA THR A 12 -24.15 -12.03 24.54
C THR A 12 -24.44 -11.75 23.06
N SER A 13 -23.39 -11.63 22.24
CA SER A 13 -23.51 -11.41 20.79
C SER A 13 -23.88 -12.71 20.05
N SER A 14 -24.69 -12.62 18.99
CA SER A 14 -25.00 -13.77 18.13
C SER A 14 -23.77 -14.22 17.34
N ALA A 15 -23.73 -15.49 16.90
CA ALA A 15 -22.63 -16.03 16.10
C ALA A 15 -22.42 -15.27 14.77
N GLU A 16 -23.51 -14.83 14.15
CA GLU A 16 -23.48 -13.97 12.95
C GLU A 16 -22.81 -12.63 13.26
N ARG A 17 -23.18 -12.01 14.38
CA ARG A 17 -22.61 -10.73 14.81
C ARG A 17 -21.13 -10.84 15.17
N GLN A 18 -20.74 -11.93 15.82
CA GLN A 18 -19.35 -12.24 16.11
C GLN A 18 -18.53 -12.37 14.82
N THR A 19 -19.08 -13.04 13.80
CA THR A 19 -18.44 -13.18 12.49
C THR A 19 -18.25 -11.81 11.81
N GLU A 20 -19.29 -10.97 11.81
CA GLU A 20 -19.23 -9.60 11.28
C GLU A 20 -18.18 -8.73 11.97
N LEU A 21 -18.11 -8.79 13.30
CA LEU A 21 -17.17 -7.98 14.08
C LEU A 21 -15.69 -8.37 13.86
N LEU A 22 -15.45 -9.63 13.49
CA LEU A 22 -14.11 -10.13 13.17
C LEU A 22 -13.74 -9.94 11.70
N MET A 23 -14.68 -9.51 10.85
CA MET A 23 -14.35 -9.20 9.47
C MET A 23 -13.41 -8.02 9.41
N ARG A 24 -12.22 -8.24 8.84
CA ARG A 24 -11.36 -7.12 8.45
C ARG A 24 -12.09 -6.33 7.37
N PRO A 25 -12.09 -4.98 7.43
CA PRO A 25 -12.59 -4.18 6.32
C PRO A 25 -11.89 -4.65 5.04
N ALA A 26 -12.69 -5.09 4.07
CA ALA A 26 -12.16 -5.51 2.80
C ALA A 26 -11.54 -4.28 2.13
N ILE A 27 -10.21 -4.23 2.08
CA ILE A 27 -9.52 -3.31 1.17
C ILE A 27 -9.68 -3.93 -0.21
N ALA A 28 -10.78 -3.60 -0.88
CA ALA A 28 -10.89 -3.88 -2.30
C ALA A 28 -9.76 -3.12 -3.00
N ALA A 29 -8.78 -3.83 -3.54
CA ALA A 29 -7.86 -3.23 -4.50
C ALA A 29 -8.72 -2.76 -5.68
N SER A 30 -8.92 -1.45 -5.79
CA SER A 30 -9.73 -0.88 -6.88
C SER A 30 -9.08 -1.17 -8.23
N ASP A 31 -9.87 -1.36 -9.29
CA ASP A 31 -9.36 -1.55 -10.67
C ASP A 31 -8.39 -0.44 -11.10
N SER A 32 -8.55 0.76 -10.54
CA SER A 32 -7.65 1.88 -10.77
C SER A 32 -6.24 1.63 -10.23
N ILE A 33 -6.11 1.02 -9.05
CA ILE A 33 -4.83 0.66 -8.45
C ILE A 33 -4.16 -0.41 -9.30
N THR A 34 -4.90 -1.45 -9.68
CA THR A 34 -4.38 -2.53 -10.54
C THR A 34 -3.80 -1.98 -11.83
N ARG A 35 -4.55 -1.12 -12.54
CA ARG A 35 -4.09 -0.50 -13.77
C ARG A 35 -2.82 0.34 -13.56
N THR A 36 -2.80 1.20 -12.54
CA THR A 36 -1.63 2.04 -12.24
C THR A 36 -0.38 1.21 -11.93
N VAL A 37 -0.52 0.12 -11.17
CA VAL A 37 0.62 -0.76 -10.88
C VAL A 37 1.11 -1.47 -12.14
N SER A 38 0.21 -1.94 -13.00
CA SER A 38 0.60 -2.53 -14.29
C SER A 38 1.38 -1.55 -15.17
N GLU A 39 0.93 -0.30 -15.28
CA GLU A 39 1.64 0.75 -16.02
C GLU A 39 3.04 1.03 -15.44
N ILE A 40 3.18 1.01 -14.11
CA ILE A 40 4.49 1.15 -13.45
C ILE A 40 5.41 -0.01 -13.81
N LEU A 41 4.92 -1.25 -13.72
CA LEU A 41 5.69 -2.45 -14.05
C LEU A 41 6.16 -2.44 -15.51
N ASP A 42 5.27 -2.12 -16.45
CA ASP A 42 5.60 -2.04 -17.87
C ASP A 42 6.62 -0.94 -18.15
N ASN A 43 6.47 0.23 -17.52
CA ASN A 43 7.41 1.32 -17.67
C ASN A 43 8.81 0.96 -17.12
N VAL A 44 8.89 0.34 -15.94
CA VAL A 44 10.17 -0.10 -15.36
C VAL A 44 10.81 -1.19 -16.22
N LYS A 45 10.01 -2.12 -16.76
CA LYS A 45 10.53 -3.16 -17.66
C LYS A 45 11.09 -2.58 -18.96
N ALA A 46 10.44 -1.56 -19.52
CA ALA A 46 10.87 -0.91 -20.76
C ALA A 46 12.05 0.05 -20.56
N ASN A 47 12.08 0.78 -19.44
CA ASN A 47 12.97 1.92 -19.24
C ASN A 47 13.96 1.77 -18.07
N GLY A 48 13.92 0.66 -17.32
CA GLY A 48 14.86 0.31 -16.27
C GLY A 48 15.06 1.41 -15.23
N ASP A 49 16.31 1.65 -14.86
CA ASP A 49 16.71 2.63 -13.84
C ASP A 49 16.31 4.07 -14.16
N ARG A 50 16.05 4.40 -15.42
CA ARG A 50 15.52 5.73 -15.78
C ARG A 50 14.12 5.91 -15.20
N ALA A 51 13.23 4.93 -15.40
CA ALA A 51 11.88 4.99 -14.84
C ALA A 51 11.91 5.07 -13.31
N LEU A 52 12.83 4.35 -12.66
CA LEU A 52 12.99 4.42 -11.21
C LEU A 52 13.37 5.83 -10.73
N ARG A 53 14.30 6.50 -11.43
CA ARG A 53 14.68 7.89 -11.13
C ARG A 53 13.52 8.86 -11.36
N ASP A 54 12.82 8.72 -12.48
CA ASP A 54 11.66 9.58 -12.80
C ASP A 54 10.57 9.47 -11.72
N TYR A 55 10.31 8.24 -11.23
CA TYR A 55 9.36 8.02 -10.14
C TYR A 55 9.86 8.62 -8.81
N SER A 56 11.13 8.49 -8.48
CA SER A 56 11.67 9.10 -7.25
C SER A 56 11.64 10.62 -7.29
N ALA A 57 12.00 11.24 -8.42
CA ALA A 57 11.87 12.68 -8.61
C ALA A 57 10.40 13.14 -8.50
N ARG A 58 9.46 12.35 -9.04
CA ARG A 58 8.02 12.69 -8.99
C ARG A 58 7.42 12.55 -7.59
N PHE A 59 7.69 11.46 -6.88
CA PHE A 59 7.00 11.11 -5.65
C PHE A 59 7.78 11.49 -4.39
N ASP A 60 9.09 11.21 -4.38
CA ASP A 60 9.97 11.49 -3.24
C ASP A 60 10.57 12.89 -3.32
N LYS A 61 10.40 13.57 -4.46
CA LYS A 61 10.99 14.89 -4.76
C LYS A 61 12.52 14.86 -4.66
N ALA A 62 13.11 13.69 -4.93
CA ALA A 62 14.55 13.45 -4.84
C ALA A 62 15.11 13.03 -6.20
N GLU A 63 16.16 13.72 -6.63
CA GLU A 63 16.94 13.33 -7.80
C GLU A 63 17.96 12.27 -7.39
N VAL A 64 17.66 10.99 -7.65
CA VAL A 64 18.50 9.87 -7.24
C VAL A 64 19.58 9.58 -8.29
N SER A 65 20.82 9.98 -8.02
CA SER A 65 21.96 9.70 -8.88
C SER A 65 22.39 8.23 -8.79
N ALA A 66 22.63 7.75 -7.58
CA ALA A 66 22.96 6.36 -7.26
C ALA A 66 21.77 5.64 -6.63
N LEU A 67 21.22 4.63 -7.31
CA LEU A 67 20.15 3.78 -6.76
C LEU A 67 20.65 2.87 -5.64
N ARG A 68 21.93 2.50 -5.68
CA ARG A 68 22.57 1.68 -4.65
C ARG A 68 23.25 2.59 -3.64
N VAL A 69 22.91 2.40 -2.37
CA VAL A 69 23.59 3.03 -1.24
C VAL A 69 25.03 2.54 -1.16
N SER A 70 25.97 3.48 -1.00
CA SER A 70 27.41 3.16 -0.89
C SER A 70 27.76 2.64 0.51
N ALA A 71 28.93 2.01 0.65
CA ALA A 71 29.39 1.52 1.96
C ALA A 71 29.63 2.68 2.95
N GLU A 72 30.09 3.83 2.44
CA GLU A 72 30.35 5.04 3.20
C GLU A 72 29.06 5.66 3.75
N GLN A 73 27.93 5.48 3.06
CA GLN A 73 26.62 5.93 3.52
C GLN A 73 25.99 4.99 4.57
N ILE A 74 26.53 3.79 4.72
CA ILE A 74 26.07 2.78 5.69
C ILE A 74 26.86 2.86 7.01
N ALA A 75 28.13 3.27 6.95
CA ALA A 75 29.04 3.38 8.09
C ALA A 75 28.63 4.48 9.08
#